data_AF-A0A2N8PKQ9-F1
#
_entry.id   AF-A0A2N8PKQ9-F1
#
_cell.length_a   1.000
_cell.length_b   1.000
_cell.length_c   1.000
_cell.angle_alpha   90.00
_cell.angle_beta   90.00
_cell.angle_gamma   90.00
#
_symmetry.space_group_name_H-M   'P 1'
#
loop_
_entity.id
_entity.type
_entity.pdbx_description
1 polymer ?
#
loop_
_entity_poly.entity_id
_entity_poly.type
_entity_poly.pdbx_seq_one_letter_code
_entity_poly.pdbx_strand_id
1 'polypeptide(L)'
;MSESTPYVSHAPYIEAIAAALDAAGLTVADWGGSDNDPRDAYIEFDRTITAPTYGDDTEVNLLWREDRGWMVGWGDADSVSQSGLDWVIDLFCGVLPTPEEMVTEARTVVAKIPSPQGGPYGRYRDTGDDDGFEAELAQYAKNTNNHH
;
A
#
# COMPACT_ATOMS: atom_id res chain seq x y z
N MET A 1 -4.02 -24.09 22.85
CA MET A 1 -2.98 -23.12 22.49
C MET A 1 -2.69 -23.39 21.03
N SER A 2 -3.39 -22.70 20.12
CA SER A 2 -3.02 -22.70 18.70
C SER A 2 -1.61 -22.11 18.61
N GLU A 3 -0.72 -22.78 17.90
CA GLU A 3 0.63 -22.26 17.65
C GLU A 3 0.49 -21.01 16.76
N SER A 4 1.16 -19.92 17.13
CA SER A 4 1.20 -18.71 16.32
C SER A 4 1.84 -19.01 14.98
N THR A 5 1.26 -18.52 13.89
CA THR A 5 1.83 -18.72 12.55
C THR A 5 3.19 -18.03 12.44
N PRO A 6 4.22 -18.66 11.84
CA PRO A 6 5.52 -18.01 11.66
C PRO A 6 5.39 -16.71 10.86
N TYR A 7 6.11 -15.68 11.31
CA TYR A 7 6.19 -14.40 10.62
C TYR A 7 6.72 -14.54 9.17
N VAL A 8 6.08 -13.84 8.24
CA VAL A 8 6.49 -13.72 6.83
C VAL A 8 6.76 -12.25 6.49
N SER A 9 7.88 -11.95 5.84
CA SER A 9 8.16 -10.57 5.42
C SER A 9 7.15 -10.09 4.37
N HIS A 10 6.68 -8.85 4.55
CA HIS A 10 5.75 -8.19 3.63
C HIS A 10 6.45 -7.53 2.44
N ALA A 11 7.78 -7.36 2.49
CA ALA A 11 8.54 -6.69 1.43
C ALA A 11 8.32 -7.32 0.03
N PRO A 12 8.29 -8.65 -0.17
CA PRO A 12 8.01 -9.23 -1.49
C PRO A 12 6.61 -8.92 -2.02
N TYR A 13 5.63 -8.73 -1.12
CA TYR A 13 4.29 -8.32 -1.51
C TYR A 13 4.27 -6.87 -1.96
N ILE A 14 4.89 -5.95 -1.20
CA ILE A 14 4.99 -4.53 -1.58
C ILE A 14 5.75 -4.36 -2.89
N GLU A 15 6.87 -5.08 -3.08
CA GLU A 15 7.62 -5.10 -4.33
C GLU A 15 6.75 -5.56 -5.51
N ALA A 16 5.94 -6.61 -5.33
CA ALA A 16 5.05 -7.10 -6.38
C ALA A 16 3.97 -6.07 -6.77
N ILE A 17 3.43 -5.34 -5.80
CA ILE A 17 2.51 -4.23 -6.05
C ILE A 17 3.23 -3.12 -6.83
N ALA A 18 4.39 -2.65 -6.35
CA ALA A 18 5.16 -1.58 -6.98
C ALA A 18 5.52 -1.92 -8.43
N ALA A 19 6.00 -3.14 -8.69
CA ALA A 19 6.33 -3.62 -10.03
C ALA A 19 5.11 -3.67 -10.95
N ALA A 20 3.93 -4.06 -10.43
CA ALA A 20 2.70 -4.07 -11.22
C ALA A 20 2.21 -2.65 -11.56
N LEU A 21 2.36 -1.69 -10.64
CA LEU A 21 2.05 -0.28 -10.86
C LEU A 21 2.95 0.32 -11.96
N ASP A 22 4.26 0.11 -11.87
CA ASP A 22 5.21 0.54 -12.90
C ASP A 22 4.89 -0.07 -14.27
N ALA A 23 4.66 -1.38 -14.33
CA ALA A 23 4.30 -2.08 -15.58
C ALA A 23 2.98 -1.56 -16.18
N ALA A 24 2.09 -1.02 -15.34
CA ALA A 24 0.81 -0.43 -15.73
C ALA A 24 0.91 1.05 -16.17
N GLY A 25 2.12 1.65 -16.14
CA GLY A 25 2.37 3.06 -16.43
C GLY A 25 2.02 4.00 -15.28
N LEU A 26 1.84 3.47 -14.07
CA LEU A 26 1.62 4.23 -12.84
C LEU A 26 2.95 4.34 -12.10
N THR A 27 3.90 5.07 -12.70
CA THR A 27 5.30 5.14 -12.27
C THR A 27 5.43 5.36 -10.76
N VAL A 28 6.20 4.48 -10.12
CA VAL A 28 6.54 4.51 -8.70
C VAL A 28 7.84 5.29 -8.52
N ALA A 29 7.84 6.30 -7.66
CA ALA A 29 9.02 7.09 -7.33
C ALA A 29 9.87 6.43 -6.24
N ASP A 30 9.20 5.93 -5.19
CA ASP A 30 9.82 5.24 -4.07
C ASP A 30 8.83 4.26 -3.43
N TRP A 31 9.33 3.28 -2.69
CA TRP A 31 8.51 2.40 -1.87
C TRP A 31 9.34 1.81 -0.73
N GLY A 32 8.67 1.48 0.36
CA GLY A 32 9.33 0.85 1.50
C GLY A 32 8.33 0.27 2.49
N GLY A 33 8.85 -0.36 3.53
CA GLY A 33 8.05 -0.88 4.61
C GLY A 33 8.87 -1.22 5.84
N SER A 34 8.17 -1.30 6.98
CA SER A 34 8.75 -1.55 8.29
C SER A 34 8.07 -2.74 8.94
N ASP A 35 8.87 -3.55 9.63
CA ASP A 35 8.39 -4.67 10.46
C ASP A 35 7.88 -4.20 11.83
N ASN A 36 7.15 -3.07 11.83
CA ASN A 36 6.41 -2.61 13.00
C ASN A 36 5.30 -3.62 13.35
N ASP A 37 4.73 -3.50 14.54
CA ASP A 37 3.57 -4.28 14.94
C ASP A 37 2.39 -3.32 15.17
N PRO A 38 1.43 -3.23 14.22
CA PRO A 38 1.34 -4.01 12.97
C PRO A 38 2.29 -3.50 11.86
N ARG A 39 2.61 -4.35 10.87
CA ARG A 39 3.50 -4.00 9.74
C ARG A 39 2.92 -2.82 8.96
N ASP A 40 3.81 -1.99 8.42
CA ASP A 40 3.43 -0.85 7.58
C ASP A 40 4.31 -0.75 6.33
N ALA A 41 3.75 -0.11 5.30
CA ALA A 41 4.44 0.15 4.05
C ALA A 41 3.89 1.37 3.33
N TYR A 42 4.65 1.87 2.36
CA TYR A 42 4.24 2.95 1.47
C TYR A 42 4.74 2.71 0.04
N ILE A 43 4.03 3.31 -0.92
CA ILE A 43 4.43 3.45 -2.32
C ILE A 43 4.14 4.88 -2.74
N GLU A 44 5.15 5.62 -3.14
CA GLU A 44 5.05 6.98 -3.66
C GLU A 44 4.89 6.95 -5.18
N PHE A 45 3.92 7.69 -5.71
CA PHE A 45 3.80 7.88 -7.15
C PHE A 45 4.73 8.99 -7.64
N ASP A 46 5.28 8.84 -8.85
CA ASP A 46 5.93 9.94 -9.55
C ASP A 46 4.96 11.11 -9.73
N ARG A 47 5.36 12.32 -9.33
CA ARG A 47 4.48 13.50 -9.39
C ARG A 47 3.99 13.80 -10.80
N THR A 48 4.73 13.42 -11.85
CA THR A 48 4.30 13.64 -13.24
C THR A 48 3.00 12.92 -13.60
N ILE A 49 2.69 11.79 -12.94
CA ILE A 49 1.44 11.05 -13.19
C ILE A 49 0.28 11.58 -12.37
N THR A 50 0.52 12.16 -11.18
CA THR A 50 -0.52 12.65 -10.27
C THR A 50 -0.81 14.14 -10.39
N ALA A 51 0.15 14.93 -10.87
CA ALA A 51 0.04 16.39 -11.04
C ALA A 51 -1.23 16.86 -11.76
N PRO A 52 -1.73 16.20 -12.84
CA PRO A 52 -2.97 16.61 -13.49
C PRO A 52 -4.21 16.61 -12.58
N THR A 53 -4.18 15.80 -11.52
CA THR A 53 -5.30 15.61 -10.59
C THR A 53 -5.07 16.34 -9.26
N TYR A 54 -3.83 16.31 -8.75
CA TYR A 54 -3.48 16.78 -7.41
C TYR A 54 -2.74 18.13 -7.39
N GLY A 55 -2.15 18.54 -8.51
CA GLY A 55 -1.25 19.71 -8.61
C GLY A 55 0.23 19.31 -8.56
N ASP A 56 1.08 20.16 -9.14
CA ASP A 56 2.51 19.85 -9.39
C ASP A 56 3.33 19.64 -8.11
N ASP A 57 2.94 20.29 -7.01
CA ASP A 57 3.67 20.29 -5.74
C ASP A 57 3.12 19.25 -4.73
N THR A 58 2.11 18.47 -5.11
CA THR A 58 1.47 17.51 -4.21
C THR A 58 2.07 16.11 -4.35
N GLU A 59 2.56 15.57 -3.25
CA GLU A 59 2.95 14.15 -3.15
C GLU A 59 1.71 13.28 -2.95
N VAL A 60 1.70 12.10 -3.58
CA VAL A 60 0.62 11.14 -3.46
C VAL A 60 1.20 9.77 -3.18
N ASN A 61 0.76 9.17 -2.08
CA ASN A 61 1.28 7.92 -1.57
C ASN A 61 0.14 6.92 -1.39
N LEU A 62 0.36 5.68 -1.80
CA LEU A 62 -0.38 4.55 -1.26
C LEU A 62 0.28 4.17 0.07
N LEU A 63 -0.52 4.05 1.12
CA LEU A 63 -0.08 3.63 2.44
C LEU A 63 -0.73 2.29 2.76
N TRP A 64 0.01 1.41 3.41
CA TRP A 64 -0.50 0.11 3.81
C TRP A 64 -0.21 -0.13 5.29
N ARG A 65 -1.18 -0.73 5.98
CA ARG A 65 -0.95 -1.32 7.29
C ARG A 65 -1.61 -2.68 7.36
N GLU A 66 -0.95 -3.62 8.02
CA GLU A 66 -1.44 -5.00 8.17
C GLU A 66 -2.81 -5.10 8.85
N ASP A 67 -3.14 -4.20 9.78
CA ASP A 67 -4.42 -4.15 10.51
C ASP A 67 -5.53 -3.38 9.77
N ARG A 68 -5.15 -2.52 8.82
CA ARG A 68 -6.08 -1.55 8.18
C ARG A 68 -6.26 -1.76 6.68
N GLY A 69 -5.26 -2.34 6.03
CA GLY A 69 -5.15 -2.42 4.58
C GLY A 69 -4.65 -1.12 3.96
N TRP A 70 -5.10 -0.87 2.72
CA TRP A 70 -4.59 0.23 1.91
C TRP A 70 -5.36 1.53 2.06
N MET A 71 -4.61 2.62 2.09
CA MET A 71 -5.06 3.99 2.06
C MET A 71 -4.33 4.73 0.95
N VAL A 72 -4.87 5.85 0.53
CA VAL A 72 -4.12 6.88 -0.19
C VAL A 72 -3.97 8.09 0.74
N GLY A 73 -2.79 8.68 0.76
CA GLY A 73 -2.61 10.00 1.33
C GLY A 73 -1.91 10.95 0.38
N TRP A 74 -2.20 12.23 0.52
CA TRP A 74 -1.57 13.28 -0.28
C TRP A 74 -1.41 14.56 0.52
N GLY A 75 -0.39 15.35 0.16
CA GLY A 75 -0.07 16.60 0.83
C GLY A 75 1.12 17.31 0.16
N ASP A 76 1.32 18.56 0.53
CA ASP A 76 2.47 19.34 0.09
C ASP A 76 3.65 19.10 1.04
N ALA A 77 4.73 18.54 0.50
CA ALA A 77 5.98 18.23 1.21
C ALA A 77 6.57 19.46 1.93
N ASP A 78 6.34 20.67 1.40
CA ASP A 78 6.85 21.92 1.95
C ASP A 78 5.96 22.50 3.05
N SER A 79 4.75 21.97 3.24
CA SER A 79 3.75 22.53 4.16
C SER A 79 3.80 21.96 5.59
N VAL A 80 4.52 20.85 5.81
CA VAL A 80 4.52 20.13 7.10
C VAL A 80 5.90 19.61 7.47
N SER A 81 6.38 20.02 8.65
CA SER A 81 7.74 19.77 9.15
C SER A 81 8.04 18.31 9.55
N GLN A 82 7.13 17.37 9.29
CA GLN A 82 7.25 15.95 9.60
C GLN A 82 6.49 15.10 8.56
N SER A 83 7.02 15.00 7.34
CA SER A 83 6.59 13.98 6.36
C SER A 83 5.08 13.97 6.09
N GLY A 84 4.46 15.16 6.03
CA GLY A 84 3.04 15.29 6.30
C GLY A 84 2.16 15.17 5.06
N LEU A 85 1.28 14.19 5.11
CA LEU A 85 0.13 14.10 4.22
C LEU A 85 -0.99 14.93 4.85
N ASP A 86 -1.53 15.89 4.12
CA ASP A 86 -2.66 16.73 4.57
C ASP A 86 -3.96 15.90 4.67
N TRP A 87 -4.05 14.85 3.86
CA TRP A 87 -5.22 14.01 3.73
C TRP A 87 -4.83 12.54 3.65
N VAL A 88 -5.62 11.67 4.29
CA VAL A 88 -5.51 10.22 4.17
C VAL A 88 -6.92 9.63 4.07
N ILE A 89 -7.15 8.76 3.09
CA ILE A 89 -8.42 8.09 2.83
C ILE A 89 -8.20 6.60 2.60
N ASP A 90 -9.03 5.77 3.23
CA ASP A 90 -9.04 4.32 3.01
C ASP A 90 -9.57 3.95 1.61
N LEU A 91 -8.92 2.98 0.97
CA LEU A 91 -9.30 2.49 -0.37
C LEU A 91 -10.31 1.33 -0.33
N PHE A 92 -10.52 0.71 0.83
CA PHE A 92 -11.46 -0.41 1.04
C PHE A 92 -11.26 -1.63 0.12
N CYS A 93 -10.05 -1.81 -0.42
CA CYS A 93 -9.67 -2.96 -1.24
C CYS A 93 -9.08 -4.14 -0.44
N GLY A 94 -9.31 -4.16 0.89
CA GLY A 94 -8.77 -5.19 1.78
C GLY A 94 -7.30 -5.00 2.15
N VAL A 95 -6.74 -5.99 2.85
CA VAL A 95 -5.35 -5.95 3.35
C VAL A 95 -4.36 -6.45 2.31
N LEU A 96 -4.68 -7.55 1.61
CA LEU A 96 -3.82 -8.16 0.58
C LEU A 96 -4.54 -8.26 -0.77
N PRO A 97 -5.00 -7.14 -1.38
CA PRO A 97 -5.43 -7.18 -2.77
C PRO A 97 -4.31 -7.71 -3.67
N THR A 98 -4.68 -8.36 -4.75
CA THR A 98 -3.72 -8.77 -5.77
C THR A 98 -3.07 -7.54 -6.43
N PRO A 99 -1.88 -7.68 -7.04
CA PRO A 99 -1.26 -6.58 -7.78
C PRO A 99 -2.15 -5.99 -8.88
N GLU A 100 -2.96 -6.82 -9.55
CA GLU A 100 -3.90 -6.37 -10.60
C GLU A 100 -5.07 -5.56 -10.02
N GLU A 101 -5.60 -5.96 -8.86
CA GLU A 101 -6.62 -5.19 -8.14
C GLU A 101 -6.05 -3.84 -7.69
N MET A 102 -4.83 -3.82 -7.16
CA MET A 102 -4.18 -2.57 -6.74
C MET A 102 -3.91 -1.63 -7.91
N VAL A 103 -3.53 -2.16 -9.08
CA VAL A 103 -3.42 -1.35 -10.31
C VAL A 103 -4.77 -0.71 -10.66
N THR A 104 -5.88 -1.45 -10.52
CA THR A 104 -7.22 -0.92 -10.79
C THR A 104 -7.59 0.22 -9.84
N GLU A 105 -7.31 0.06 -8.55
CA GLU A 105 -7.55 1.11 -7.55
C GLU A 105 -6.65 2.32 -7.75
N ALA A 106 -5.36 2.10 -7.99
CA ALA A 106 -4.38 3.16 -8.25
C ALA A 106 -4.73 3.99 -9.49
N ARG A 107 -5.28 3.38 -10.55
CA ARG A 107 -5.81 4.14 -11.70
C ARG A 107 -6.91 5.11 -11.29
N THR A 108 -7.78 4.71 -10.36
CA THR A 108 -8.84 5.57 -9.85
C THR A 108 -8.26 6.73 -9.04
N VAL A 109 -7.30 6.44 -8.17
CA VAL A 109 -6.57 7.44 -7.36
C VAL A 109 -5.90 8.48 -8.26
N VAL A 110 -5.10 8.04 -9.24
CA VAL A 110 -4.36 8.94 -10.13
C VAL A 110 -5.31 9.78 -10.99
N ALA A 111 -6.44 9.22 -11.44
CA ALA A 111 -7.38 9.93 -12.30
C ALA A 111 -8.29 10.93 -11.56
N LYS A 112 -8.47 10.76 -10.23
CA LYS A 112 -9.41 11.57 -9.46
C LYS A 112 -9.11 11.50 -7.96
N ILE A 113 -9.12 12.67 -7.31
CA ILE A 113 -9.10 12.76 -5.84
C ILE A 113 -10.27 11.96 -5.25
N PRO A 114 -10.01 10.89 -4.47
CA PRO A 114 -11.06 10.08 -3.90
C PRO A 114 -11.85 10.86 -2.85
N SER A 115 -13.15 10.60 -2.78
CA SER A 115 -13.98 11.07 -1.68
C SER A 115 -13.79 10.15 -0.47
N PRO A 116 -14.04 10.61 0.77
CA PRO A 116 -14.03 9.74 1.94
C PRO A 116 -14.95 8.55 1.68
N GLN A 117 -14.35 7.38 1.51
CA GLN A 117 -15.12 6.16 1.43
C GLN A 117 -15.44 5.77 2.89
N GLY A 118 -16.73 5.58 3.19
CA GLY A 118 -17.14 4.98 4.46
C GLY A 118 -17.23 3.47 4.26
N GLY A 119 -16.69 2.69 5.18
CA GLY A 119 -16.77 1.24 5.13
C GLY A 119 -16.30 0.60 6.44
N PRO A 120 -16.49 -0.70 6.65
CA PRO A 120 -16.14 -1.35 7.90
C PRO A 120 -14.65 -1.18 8.20
N TYR A 121 -14.34 -0.79 9.43
CA TYR A 121 -12.98 -0.62 9.93
C TYR A 121 -12.17 -1.90 9.71
N GLY A 122 -10.87 -1.74 9.45
CA GLY A 122 -9.90 -2.83 9.50
C GLY A 122 -10.08 -3.65 10.76
N ARG A 123 -9.94 -4.98 10.64
CA ARG A 123 -9.95 -5.83 11.82
C ARG A 123 -8.68 -5.50 12.59
N TYR A 124 -8.81 -5.17 13.88
CA TYR A 124 -7.67 -5.22 14.78
C TYR A 124 -7.07 -6.63 14.67
N ARG A 125 -5.83 -6.70 14.15
CA ARG A 125 -5.05 -7.90 13.94
C ARG A 125 -3.70 -7.68 14.59
N ASP A 126 -3.24 -8.69 15.31
CA ASP A 126 -1.88 -8.73 15.86
C ASP A 126 -1.02 -9.64 14.98
N THR A 127 0.29 -9.37 14.94
CA THR A 127 1.23 -10.22 14.20
C THR A 127 1.16 -11.67 14.69
N GLY A 128 0.95 -12.62 13.78
CA GLY A 128 0.90 -14.05 14.08
C GLY A 128 -0.49 -14.61 14.40
N ASP A 129 -1.55 -13.81 14.24
CA ASP A 129 -2.93 -14.29 14.24
C ASP A 129 -3.13 -15.44 13.22
N ASP A 130 -3.85 -16.48 13.64
CA ASP A 130 -4.18 -17.66 12.82
C ASP A 130 -5.44 -17.39 11.97
N ASP A 131 -5.31 -16.43 11.07
CA ASP A 131 -6.39 -15.98 10.17
C ASP A 131 -6.09 -16.21 8.68
N GLY A 132 -4.97 -16.89 8.37
CA GLY A 132 -4.53 -17.21 7.02
C GLY A 132 -3.63 -16.16 6.36
N PHE A 133 -3.44 -14.99 6.97
CA PHE A 133 -2.67 -13.89 6.38
C PHE A 133 -1.23 -14.26 6.05
N GLU A 134 -0.48 -14.91 6.95
CA GLU A 134 0.91 -15.28 6.67
C GLU A 134 1.01 -16.26 5.49
N ALA A 135 0.02 -17.14 5.33
CA ALA A 135 -0.03 -18.09 4.22
C ALA A 135 -0.33 -17.40 2.89
N GLU A 136 -1.17 -16.36 2.89
CA GLU A 136 -1.41 -15.49 1.72
C GLU A 136 -0.16 -14.69 1.37
N LEU A 137 0.48 -14.06 2.36
CA LEU A 137 1.69 -13.26 2.17
C LEU A 137 2.86 -14.10 1.63
N ALA A 138 3.00 -15.35 2.09
CA ALA A 138 4.05 -16.27 1.65
C ALA A 138 3.98 -16.63 0.16
N GLN A 139 2.87 -16.35 -0.53
CA GLN A 139 2.76 -16.58 -1.98
C GLN A 139 3.68 -15.63 -2.77
N TYR A 140 3.92 -14.43 -2.25
CA TYR A 140 4.74 -13.41 -2.91
C TYR A 140 6.24 -13.67 -2.73
N ALA A 141 6.66 -14.27 -1.60
CA ALA A 141 8.05 -14.65 -1.35
C ALA A 141 8.56 -15.79 -2.27
N LYS A 142 7.66 -16.57 -2.88
CA LYS A 142 8.04 -17.66 -3.79
C LYS A 142 8.34 -17.17 -5.21
N ASN A 143 7.80 -16.02 -5.60
CA ASN A 143 7.91 -15.50 -6.96
C ASN A 143 9.18 -14.67 -7.20
N THR A 144 9.81 -14.15 -6.14
CA THR A 144 11.10 -13.42 -6.21
C THR A 144 12.30 -14.33 -6.51
N ASN A 145 12.20 -15.65 -6.30
CA ASN A 145 13.31 -16.58 -6.53
C ASN A 145 13.47 -17.09 -7.99
N ASN A 146 12.64 -16.63 -8.94
CA ASN A 146 12.65 -17.15 -10.31
C ASN A 146 13.27 -16.23 -11.38
N HIS A 147 14.00 -15.18 -10.97
CA HIS A 147 14.75 -14.33 -11.91
C HIS A 147 16.25 -14.40 -11.61
N HIS A 148 16.94 -15.36 -12.24
CA HIS A 148 18.40 -15.42 -12.39
C HIS A 148 18.75 -15.53 -13.87
#